data_AF-A0A8C6LQN0-F1
#
_entry.id   AF-A0A8C6LQN0-F1
#
_cell.length_a   1.000
_cell.length_b   1.000
_cell.length_c   1.000
_cell.angle_alpha   90.00
_cell.angle_beta   90.00
_cell.angle_gamma   90.00
#
_symmetry.space_group_name_H-M   'P 1'
#
loop_
_entity.id
_entity.type
_entity.pdbx_description
1 polymer ?
#
loop_
_entity_poly.entity_id
_entity_poly.type
_entity_poly.pdbx_seq_one_letter_code
_entity_poly.pdbx_strand_id
1 'polypeptide(L)'
;MTALTRKVQQVFFFLLLCARCSAQTQEGDQTPEVAVCTGTQNSLSMTGDTDKQYELTKKMYTGCVIVMGNLEIAMMEHTRDFSFLQSIKEVTGYILFAVNEFSRLPLDNLRVIRGNTLFEDRYALAVMLNYQRDGQHGLQELGLTHLTEILDGGVKITQNRNLSYAPQVNWLDIVKDESAHIEIEDNGPKLTKTVCAPQCNGRCFGRNPSECCHNECAGGCMGPLESDCFACKNFNNSGSCVAQCPQTVIYNRNTFKMEPNPNAKYQYGSICVSQCPPNFVVHESSCVSNCPADNTEVEKNGVKRCEPCGGFCPKACEGTGSPNRETVDASNIDSFINCTKIQGSLDFLVTGIKGDSYKNIPALDPEKLNVFSTVQEISDYLNIQSWPESLSNLSVFSNLHTIQGRTLYRGYSLLLVKIESLTSLGLHSLQKINDGIVYISGNKNLCYHNTVNWTRIQNSGSRPQKRNKQPEIRNNRALDECAKENHVCDPLCSSDGCWGPGPAQCVSCKTYRRGGVCVEDCMFLTGKMREFATESRECMPCHAQCKVQEGKETCRGPGADQCVACASLQDGPHCVSSCPEGLMGGEGVIYKYPNKRGRCEQCHINCTQG
;
A
#
# COMPACT_ATOMS: atom_id res chain seq x y z
N MET A 1 33.62 63.98 36.06
CA MET A 1 33.30 62.56 36.30
C MET A 1 32.10 62.17 35.42
N THR A 2 32.18 62.42 34.12
CA THR A 2 32.61 61.53 33.03
C THR A 2 31.72 60.31 32.82
N ALA A 3 31.27 60.17 31.57
CA ALA A 3 30.29 59.25 31.00
C ALA A 3 30.66 57.75 31.08
N LEU A 4 31.48 57.34 32.05
CA LEU A 4 31.98 55.98 32.24
C LEU A 4 31.14 55.17 33.23
N THR A 5 30.34 55.80 34.10
CA THR A 5 29.51 55.09 35.10
C THR A 5 28.10 54.74 34.63
N ARG A 6 27.62 55.28 33.50
CA ARG A 6 26.35 54.85 32.87
C ARG A 6 26.48 53.69 31.88
N LYS A 7 27.68 53.37 31.41
CA LYS A 7 27.93 52.20 30.53
C LYS A 7 28.14 50.89 31.29
N VAL A 8 28.46 50.91 32.59
CA VAL A 8 28.65 49.68 33.38
C VAL A 8 27.31 49.09 33.85
N GLN A 9 26.26 49.90 34.01
CA GLN A 9 24.94 49.42 34.43
C GLN A 9 24.06 48.89 33.27
N GLN A 10 24.38 49.24 32.01
CA GLN A 10 23.71 48.69 30.82
C GLN A 10 24.33 47.38 30.31
N VAL A 11 25.60 47.09 30.63
CA VAL A 11 26.23 45.79 30.29
C VAL A 11 25.83 44.70 31.29
N PHE A 12 25.61 45.05 32.56
CA PHE A 12 25.17 44.08 33.58
C PHE A 12 23.72 43.60 33.40
N PHE A 13 22.85 44.40 32.76
CA PHE A 13 21.46 43.98 32.46
C PHE A 13 21.36 43.11 31.20
N PHE A 14 22.31 43.24 30.25
CA PHE A 14 22.36 42.40 29.04
C PHE A 14 22.96 41.01 29.29
N LEU A 15 23.84 40.85 30.28
CA LEU A 15 24.39 39.53 30.67
C LEU A 15 23.43 38.70 31.54
N LEU A 16 22.45 39.32 32.21
CA LEU A 16 21.45 38.61 33.03
C LEU A 16 20.17 38.23 32.27
N LEU A 17 19.88 38.86 31.12
CA LEU A 17 18.73 38.50 30.26
C LEU A 17 19.07 37.47 29.16
N CYS A 18 20.35 37.28 28.82
CA CYS A 18 20.79 36.12 28.03
C CYS A 18 21.01 34.84 28.85
N ALA A 19 20.96 34.91 30.19
CA ALA A 19 21.18 33.77 31.09
C ALA A 19 19.87 33.14 31.63
N ARG A 20 18.70 33.54 31.14
CA ARG A 20 17.39 32.99 31.56
C ARG A 20 16.40 32.70 30.41
N CYS A 21 16.88 32.53 29.17
CA CYS A 21 16.02 32.13 28.05
C CYS A 21 16.65 31.07 27.11
N SER A 22 17.47 30.18 27.67
CA SER A 22 17.93 28.95 27.00
C SER A 22 17.99 27.78 27.99
N ALA A 23 16.91 27.57 28.73
CA ALA A 23 16.71 26.39 29.59
C ALA A 23 15.25 25.92 29.50
N GLN A 24 14.74 25.85 28.27
CA GLN A 24 13.73 24.88 27.86
C GLN A 24 14.22 24.34 26.53
N THR A 25 15.36 23.62 26.58
CA THR A 25 15.54 22.53 25.64
C THR A 25 14.36 21.61 25.86
N GLN A 26 13.51 21.58 24.84
CA GLN A 26 12.57 20.53 24.53
C GLN A 26 12.88 19.26 25.34
N GLU A 27 11.90 18.78 26.10
CA GLU A 27 11.68 17.33 26.15
C GLU A 27 11.51 16.90 24.69
N GLY A 28 12.65 16.71 24.03
CA GLY A 28 12.75 15.92 22.84
C GLY A 28 12.21 14.57 23.25
N ASP A 29 11.15 14.18 22.56
CA ASP A 29 10.79 12.81 22.27
C ASP A 29 12.06 11.95 22.28
N GLN A 30 12.41 11.40 23.45
CA GLN A 30 13.43 10.38 23.57
C GLN A 30 12.76 9.13 23.03
N THR A 31 12.73 9.02 21.70
CA THR A 31 12.86 7.72 21.06
C THR A 31 13.98 7.02 21.82
N PRO A 32 13.76 5.84 22.43
CA PRO A 32 14.80 5.18 23.21
C PRO A 32 16.03 5.06 22.30
N GLU A 33 17.13 5.71 22.70
CA GLU A 33 18.37 5.68 21.95
C GLU A 33 18.71 4.21 21.76
N VAL A 34 18.61 3.74 20.52
CA VAL A 34 18.76 2.32 20.23
C VAL A 34 20.19 1.96 20.59
N ALA A 35 20.38 1.15 21.61
CA ALA A 35 21.72 0.80 22.09
C ALA A 35 22.44 -0.02 21.01
N VAL A 36 23.53 0.53 20.48
CA VAL A 36 24.33 -0.06 19.40
C VAL A 36 25.69 -0.49 19.94
N CYS A 37 26.19 -1.62 19.48
CA CYS A 37 27.56 -2.08 19.70
C CYS A 37 28.24 -2.43 18.38
N THR A 38 29.58 -2.33 18.31
CA THR A 38 30.33 -2.50 17.06
C THR A 38 30.55 -3.95 16.63
N GLY A 39 30.29 -4.92 17.52
CA GLY A 39 30.63 -6.31 17.27
C GLY A 39 32.14 -6.55 17.18
N THR A 40 32.52 -7.69 16.60
CA THR A 40 33.92 -8.14 16.46
C THR A 40 34.22 -8.64 15.04
N GLN A 41 35.51 -8.82 14.72
CA GLN A 41 35.99 -9.40 13.46
C GLN A 41 37.26 -10.22 13.71
N ASN A 42 37.17 -11.13 14.67
CA ASN A 42 38.27 -11.97 15.12
C ASN A 42 38.20 -13.38 14.50
N SER A 43 37.08 -13.74 13.87
CA SER A 43 36.78 -15.09 13.38
C SER A 43 36.96 -16.14 14.50
N LEU A 44 38.03 -16.95 14.43
CA LEU A 44 38.36 -17.96 15.44
C LEU A 44 39.53 -17.55 16.35
N SER A 45 39.95 -16.29 16.29
CA SER A 45 41.08 -15.76 17.07
C SER A 45 40.62 -15.35 18.47
N MET A 46 41.44 -15.65 19.49
CA MET A 46 41.14 -15.34 20.89
C MET A 46 42.10 -14.28 21.44
N THR A 47 41.58 -13.40 22.30
CA THR A 47 42.39 -12.40 23.00
C THR A 47 42.62 -12.78 24.47
N GLY A 48 43.76 -13.40 24.77
CA GLY A 48 44.12 -13.79 26.14
C GLY A 48 43.59 -15.17 26.52
N ASP A 49 43.05 -15.32 27.73
CA ASP A 49 42.43 -16.55 28.23
C ASP A 49 40.90 -16.52 28.08
N THR A 50 40.23 -17.64 28.39
CA THR A 50 38.78 -17.80 28.25
C THR A 50 38.00 -16.85 29.16
N ASP A 51 38.53 -16.54 30.35
CA ASP A 51 37.98 -15.54 31.27
C ASP A 51 37.97 -14.14 30.65
N LYS A 52 39.11 -13.70 30.14
CA LYS A 52 39.24 -12.38 29.52
C LYS A 52 38.41 -12.26 28.26
N GLN A 53 38.34 -13.33 27.46
CA GLN A 53 37.48 -13.38 26.28
C GLN A 53 36.01 -13.19 26.66
N TYR A 54 35.52 -13.92 27.67
CA TYR A 54 34.15 -13.79 28.16
C TYR A 54 33.85 -12.39 28.71
N GLU A 55 34.74 -11.79 29.50
CA GLU A 55 34.55 -10.44 30.03
C GLU A 55 34.53 -9.37 28.93
N LEU A 56 35.35 -9.53 27.88
CA LEU A 56 35.31 -8.65 26.71
C LEU A 56 34.00 -8.79 25.93
N THR A 57 33.53 -10.03 25.71
CA THR A 57 32.23 -10.31 25.06
C THR A 57 31.08 -9.72 25.87
N LYS A 58 31.06 -9.94 27.19
CA LYS A 58 30.04 -9.41 28.09
C LYS A 58 30.03 -7.89 28.08
N LYS A 59 31.19 -7.26 28.18
CA LYS A 59 31.32 -5.79 28.12
C LYS A 59 30.83 -5.22 26.79
N MET A 60 31.09 -5.90 25.68
CA MET A 60 30.69 -5.44 24.34
C MET A 60 29.18 -5.49 24.13
N TYR A 61 28.53 -6.58 24.56
CA TYR A 61 27.15 -6.87 24.18
C TYR A 61 26.12 -6.58 25.29
N THR A 62 26.54 -6.29 26.52
CA THR A 62 25.59 -5.96 27.60
C THR A 62 24.78 -4.71 27.26
N GLY A 63 23.46 -4.88 27.17
CA GLY A 63 22.53 -3.80 26.83
C GLY A 63 22.49 -3.47 25.33
N CYS A 64 23.22 -4.20 24.48
CA CYS A 64 23.23 -3.98 23.04
C CYS A 64 21.94 -4.52 22.40
N VAL A 65 21.34 -3.70 21.52
CA VAL A 65 20.14 -4.04 20.75
C VAL A 65 20.49 -4.29 19.28
N ILE A 66 21.42 -3.50 18.71
CA ILE A 66 21.89 -3.67 17.33
C ILE A 66 23.40 -3.85 17.32
N VAL A 67 23.87 -4.95 16.73
CA VAL A 67 25.30 -5.19 16.49
C VAL A 67 25.66 -4.64 15.11
N MET A 68 26.34 -3.49 15.07
CA MET A 68 26.90 -2.87 13.85
C MET A 68 28.24 -3.51 13.45
N GLY A 69 28.20 -4.81 13.22
CA GLY A 69 29.35 -5.65 12.87
C GLY A 69 28.96 -7.11 12.94
N ASN A 70 29.90 -7.98 13.30
CA ASN A 70 29.64 -9.41 13.45
C ASN A 70 29.41 -9.76 14.92
N LEU A 71 28.53 -10.73 15.16
CA LEU A 71 28.37 -11.35 16.48
C LEU A 71 29.15 -12.66 16.50
N GLU A 72 30.36 -12.62 17.05
CA GLU A 72 31.22 -13.80 17.19
C GLU A 72 31.22 -14.27 18.64
N ILE A 73 30.64 -15.45 18.89
CA ILE A 73 30.71 -16.15 20.17
C ILE A 73 31.53 -17.41 19.93
N ALA A 74 32.78 -17.39 20.40
CA ALA A 74 33.69 -18.49 20.24
C ALA A 74 34.48 -18.80 21.51
N MET A 75 34.88 -20.06 21.67
CA MET A 75 35.71 -20.55 22.78
C MET A 75 35.11 -20.30 24.18
N MET A 76 33.79 -20.45 24.31
CA MET A 76 33.07 -20.24 25.56
C MET A 76 32.82 -21.53 26.34
N GLU A 77 33.05 -21.47 27.65
CA GLU A 77 32.79 -22.58 28.59
C GLU A 77 31.30 -22.71 28.96
N HIS A 78 30.91 -23.91 29.39
CA HIS A 78 29.52 -24.25 29.70
C HIS A 78 28.95 -23.59 30.97
N THR A 79 29.81 -23.10 31.87
CA THR A 79 29.42 -22.49 33.16
C THR A 79 29.09 -20.99 33.08
N ARG A 80 29.30 -20.37 31.91
CA ARG A 80 29.18 -18.93 31.70
C ARG A 80 27.73 -18.49 31.51
N ASP A 81 27.42 -17.27 31.93
CA ASP A 81 26.07 -16.69 31.80
C ASP A 81 25.98 -15.74 30.58
N PHE A 82 25.15 -16.11 29.60
CA PHE A 82 24.94 -15.34 28.38
C PHE A 82 23.64 -14.51 28.38
N SER A 83 22.96 -14.37 29.53
CA SER A 83 21.68 -13.63 29.66
C SER A 83 21.71 -12.22 29.03
N PHE A 84 22.87 -11.56 29.04
CA PHE A 84 23.07 -10.23 28.46
C PHE A 84 22.86 -10.16 26.94
N LEU A 85 22.88 -11.29 26.22
CA LEU A 85 22.61 -11.34 24.78
C LEU A 85 21.12 -11.21 24.43
N GLN A 86 20.23 -11.38 25.41
CA GLN A 86 18.78 -11.36 25.19
C GLN A 86 18.24 -10.03 24.65
N SER A 87 18.98 -8.92 24.83
CA SER A 87 18.59 -7.62 24.29
C SER A 87 18.81 -7.47 22.78
N ILE A 88 19.65 -8.33 22.18
CA ILE A 88 20.05 -8.21 20.77
C ILE A 88 18.85 -8.56 19.87
N LYS A 89 18.54 -7.66 18.94
CA LYS A 89 17.45 -7.79 17.96
C LYS A 89 17.93 -7.85 16.52
N GLU A 90 19.11 -7.33 16.25
CA GLU A 90 19.64 -7.22 14.89
C GLU A 90 21.16 -7.33 14.86
N VAL A 91 21.68 -8.02 13.84
CA VAL A 91 23.11 -8.09 13.53
C VAL A 91 23.31 -7.65 12.08
N THR A 92 24.17 -6.66 11.84
CA THR A 92 24.38 -6.12 10.49
C THR A 92 25.36 -6.94 9.65
N GLY A 93 26.31 -7.62 10.28
CA GLY A 93 27.27 -8.52 9.63
C GLY A 93 26.79 -9.96 9.64
N TYR A 94 27.71 -10.88 9.98
CA TYR A 94 27.41 -12.30 10.19
C TYR A 94 27.36 -12.67 11.67
N ILE A 95 26.82 -13.86 11.95
CA ILE A 95 26.85 -14.51 13.27
C ILE A 95 27.72 -15.76 13.20
N LEU A 96 28.65 -15.89 14.15
CA LEU A 96 29.54 -17.05 14.28
C LEU A 96 29.46 -17.65 15.67
N PHE A 97 29.03 -18.91 15.77
CA PHE A 97 29.14 -19.73 16.97
C PHE A 97 30.14 -20.85 16.72
N ALA A 98 31.32 -20.75 17.33
CA ALA A 98 32.40 -21.70 17.10
C ALA A 98 33.11 -22.18 18.36
N VAL A 99 33.30 -23.50 18.49
CA VAL A 99 34.16 -24.07 19.56
C VAL A 99 33.65 -23.74 20.97
N ASN A 100 32.33 -23.76 21.17
CA ASN A 100 31.71 -23.48 22.48
C ASN A 100 31.21 -24.74 23.19
N GLU A 101 31.08 -24.68 24.52
CA GLU A 101 30.61 -25.78 25.37
C GLU A 101 29.21 -25.55 25.98
N PHE A 102 28.63 -24.34 25.89
CA PHE A 102 27.28 -24.06 26.41
C PHE A 102 26.18 -24.79 25.64
N SER A 103 25.00 -24.96 26.27
CA SER A 103 23.86 -25.67 25.67
C SER A 103 22.92 -24.79 24.83
N ARG A 104 22.83 -23.49 25.13
CA ARG A 104 21.93 -22.50 24.51
C ARG A 104 22.51 -21.09 24.61
N LEU A 105 22.26 -20.25 23.61
CA LEU A 105 22.34 -18.79 23.75
C LEU A 105 20.94 -18.16 23.81
N PRO A 106 20.68 -17.20 24.71
CA PRO A 106 19.38 -16.56 24.85
C PRO A 106 19.22 -15.44 23.81
N LEU A 107 19.17 -15.79 22.52
CA LEU A 107 19.00 -14.86 21.40
C LEU A 107 17.55 -14.82 20.89
N ASP A 108 16.59 -15.08 21.75
CA ASP A 108 15.18 -15.21 21.37
C ASP A 108 14.63 -13.94 20.70
N ASN A 109 15.19 -12.76 20.99
CA ASN A 109 14.74 -11.49 20.41
C ASN A 109 15.42 -11.12 19.08
N LEU A 110 16.39 -11.90 18.62
CA LEU A 110 17.10 -11.64 17.37
C LEU A 110 16.14 -11.89 16.18
N ARG A 111 15.95 -10.87 15.34
CA ARG A 111 14.98 -10.87 14.24
C ARG A 111 15.61 -10.92 12.86
N VAL A 112 16.73 -10.22 12.69
CA VAL A 112 17.34 -9.98 11.38
C VAL A 112 18.86 -10.13 11.45
N ILE A 113 19.41 -10.83 10.45
CA ILE A 113 20.84 -10.82 10.11
C ILE A 113 20.95 -10.17 8.72
N ARG A 114 21.68 -9.05 8.60
CA ARG A 114 21.74 -8.32 7.32
C ARG A 114 22.75 -8.90 6.34
N GLY A 115 23.83 -9.53 6.82
CA GLY A 115 24.83 -10.11 5.92
C GLY A 115 25.72 -9.10 5.18
N ASN A 116 25.86 -7.86 5.67
CA ASN A 116 26.73 -6.85 5.05
C ASN A 116 28.21 -7.30 4.99
N THR A 117 28.57 -8.24 5.86
CA THR A 117 29.83 -8.98 5.89
C THR A 117 29.51 -10.45 6.08
N LEU A 118 30.25 -11.34 5.42
CA LEU A 118 29.99 -12.78 5.41
C LEU A 118 31.18 -13.56 5.97
N PHE A 119 30.89 -14.60 6.74
CA PHE A 119 31.89 -15.56 7.17
C PHE A 119 32.30 -16.45 5.99
N GLU A 120 33.61 -16.62 5.77
CA GLU A 120 34.17 -17.29 4.57
C GLU A 120 33.61 -16.72 3.25
N ASP A 121 33.29 -15.44 3.21
CA ASP A 121 32.69 -14.71 2.09
C ASP A 121 31.37 -15.35 1.57
N ARG A 122 30.72 -16.20 2.37
CA ARG A 122 29.56 -16.99 1.93
C ARG A 122 28.42 -17.08 2.92
N TYR A 123 28.69 -17.06 4.23
CA TYR A 123 27.67 -17.39 5.23
C TYR A 123 27.37 -16.23 6.17
N ALA A 124 26.10 -15.90 6.32
CA ALA A 124 25.62 -14.93 7.30
C ALA A 124 25.37 -15.55 8.67
N LEU A 125 25.12 -16.87 8.72
CA LEU A 125 25.07 -17.64 9.95
C LEU A 125 26.00 -18.84 9.84
N ALA A 126 26.99 -18.91 10.73
CA ALA A 126 27.94 -20.00 10.82
C ALA A 126 27.97 -20.59 12.24
N VAL A 127 27.61 -21.87 12.38
CA VAL A 127 27.55 -22.58 13.66
C VAL A 127 28.33 -23.88 13.54
N MET A 128 29.51 -23.95 14.18
CA MET A 128 30.38 -25.11 14.04
C MET A 128 31.12 -25.53 15.30
N LEU A 129 31.39 -26.82 15.45
CA LEU A 129 32.27 -27.36 16.50
C LEU A 129 31.85 -27.00 17.94
N ASN A 130 30.57 -26.76 18.22
CA ASN A 130 30.11 -26.38 19.55
C ASN A 130 29.87 -27.59 20.46
N TYR A 131 30.95 -28.26 20.85
CA TYR A 131 30.93 -29.36 21.81
C TYR A 131 32.25 -29.48 22.56
N GLN A 132 32.20 -30.01 23.77
CA GLN A 132 33.38 -30.36 24.54
C GLN A 132 33.99 -31.67 24.01
N ARG A 133 35.31 -31.67 23.73
CA ARG A 133 36.00 -32.79 23.04
C ARG A 133 35.81 -34.14 23.75
N ASP A 134 35.98 -34.15 25.07
CA ASP A 134 35.97 -35.32 25.94
C ASP A 134 34.86 -35.25 27.02
N GLY A 135 33.86 -34.39 26.80
CA GLY A 135 32.79 -34.11 27.77
C GLY A 135 31.38 -34.30 27.20
N GLN A 136 30.38 -34.05 28.04
CA GLN A 136 28.96 -34.15 27.70
C GLN A 136 28.35 -32.80 27.28
N HIS A 137 29.07 -31.70 27.51
CA HIS A 137 28.58 -30.34 27.27
C HIS A 137 28.78 -29.92 25.81
N GLY A 138 27.85 -29.12 25.30
CA GLY A 138 27.82 -28.67 23.92
C GLY A 138 26.46 -28.13 23.52
N LEU A 139 26.41 -27.44 22.39
CA LEU A 139 25.24 -26.73 21.91
C LEU A 139 24.11 -27.69 21.55
N GLN A 140 22.98 -27.52 22.22
CA GLN A 140 21.75 -28.31 21.99
C GLN A 140 20.72 -27.49 21.22
N GLU A 141 20.71 -26.17 21.40
CA GLU A 141 19.84 -25.24 20.68
C GLU A 141 20.49 -23.90 20.36
N LEU A 142 20.12 -23.34 19.21
CA LEU A 142 20.56 -22.02 18.71
C LEU A 142 19.88 -20.84 19.42
N GLY A 143 18.66 -21.03 19.94
CA GLY A 143 17.88 -19.95 20.58
C GLY A 143 17.38 -18.84 19.64
N LEU A 144 17.31 -19.10 18.32
CA LEU A 144 16.92 -18.13 17.28
C LEU A 144 15.41 -18.19 16.96
N THR A 145 14.55 -18.15 17.99
CA THR A 145 13.11 -18.42 17.85
C THR A 145 12.31 -17.33 17.12
N HIS A 146 12.81 -16.08 17.10
CA HIS A 146 12.19 -14.96 16.38
C HIS A 146 13.02 -14.49 15.17
N LEU A 147 14.02 -15.26 14.74
CA LEU A 147 14.78 -14.94 13.53
C LEU A 147 13.89 -15.16 12.32
N THR A 148 13.57 -14.09 11.60
CA THR A 148 12.68 -14.13 10.45
C THR A 148 13.39 -13.88 9.14
N GLU A 149 14.52 -13.16 9.14
CA GLU A 149 15.19 -12.75 7.90
C GLU A 149 16.71 -12.83 8.00
N ILE A 150 17.31 -13.44 6.98
CA ILE A 150 18.72 -13.30 6.60
C ILE A 150 18.71 -12.62 5.23
N LEU A 151 19.18 -11.37 5.15
CA LEU A 151 19.03 -10.56 3.93
C LEU A 151 20.01 -10.94 2.83
N ASP A 152 21.25 -11.26 3.20
CA ASP A 152 22.34 -11.63 2.30
C ASP A 152 23.20 -12.71 2.97
N GLY A 153 23.73 -13.65 2.18
CA GLY A 153 24.55 -14.77 2.67
C GLY A 153 23.81 -16.01 3.15
N GLY A 154 24.49 -17.16 3.07
CA GLY A 154 23.95 -18.48 3.37
C GLY A 154 24.03 -18.89 4.85
N VAL A 155 23.73 -20.16 5.10
CA VAL A 155 23.72 -20.75 6.45
C VAL A 155 24.62 -21.98 6.48
N LYS A 156 25.59 -22.01 7.39
CA LYS A 156 26.49 -23.15 7.63
C LYS A 156 26.33 -23.66 9.05
N ILE A 157 25.79 -24.86 9.23
CA ILE A 157 25.64 -25.50 10.54
C ILE A 157 26.28 -26.87 10.46
N THR A 158 27.51 -27.00 10.97
CA THR A 158 28.29 -28.22 10.79
C THR A 158 28.95 -28.71 12.07
N GLN A 159 29.06 -30.03 12.24
CA GLN A 159 29.88 -30.62 13.32
C GLN A 159 29.44 -30.22 14.75
N ASN A 160 28.15 -30.02 15.01
CA ASN A 160 27.63 -29.75 16.36
C ASN A 160 27.01 -31.02 16.98
N ARG A 161 27.81 -31.81 17.70
CA ARG A 161 27.45 -33.16 18.21
C ARG A 161 26.15 -33.27 19.02
N ASN A 162 25.68 -32.17 19.61
CA ASN A 162 24.50 -32.17 20.48
C ASN A 162 23.30 -31.41 19.86
N LEU A 163 23.47 -30.76 18.70
CA LEU A 163 22.44 -29.95 18.04
C LEU A 163 21.63 -30.82 17.07
N SER A 164 20.32 -30.98 17.31
CA SER A 164 19.52 -32.01 16.63
C SER A 164 18.39 -31.51 15.71
N TYR A 165 17.93 -30.25 15.85
CA TYR A 165 16.77 -29.74 15.10
C TYR A 165 17.12 -28.84 13.90
N ALA A 166 18.37 -28.39 13.75
CA ALA A 166 18.77 -27.50 12.65
C ALA A 166 18.35 -27.97 11.24
N PRO A 167 18.35 -29.28 10.90
CA PRO A 167 17.85 -29.78 9.61
C PRO A 167 16.33 -29.67 9.39
N GLN A 168 15.54 -29.37 10.43
CA GLN A 168 14.08 -29.32 10.37
C GLN A 168 13.53 -27.90 10.18
N VAL A 169 14.38 -26.88 10.30
CA VAL A 169 14.03 -25.48 10.05
C VAL A 169 13.95 -25.27 8.54
N ASN A 170 12.89 -24.64 8.06
CA ASN A 170 12.78 -24.26 6.66
C ASN A 170 13.60 -22.99 6.39
N TRP A 171 14.91 -23.16 6.19
CA TRP A 171 15.83 -22.04 5.97
C TRP A 171 15.52 -21.22 4.71
N LEU A 172 14.82 -21.80 3.73
CA LEU A 172 14.37 -21.10 2.52
C LEU A 172 13.34 -20.00 2.83
N ASP A 173 12.61 -20.08 3.95
CA ASP A 173 11.68 -19.02 4.36
C ASP A 173 12.39 -17.85 5.06
N ILE A 174 13.60 -18.09 5.58
CA ILE A 174 14.38 -17.15 6.39
C ILE A 174 15.44 -16.45 5.52
N VAL A 175 16.14 -17.19 4.66
CA VAL A 175 17.17 -16.67 3.76
C VAL A 175 16.53 -16.04 2.54
N LYS A 176 16.74 -14.74 2.33
CA LYS A 176 16.14 -13.99 1.21
C LYS A 176 16.88 -14.18 -0.11
N ASP A 177 18.19 -14.44 -0.06
CA ASP A 177 18.97 -14.74 -1.24
C ASP A 177 18.75 -16.19 -1.69
N GLU A 178 17.96 -16.38 -2.75
CA GLU A 178 17.67 -17.70 -3.33
C GLU A 178 18.92 -18.42 -3.86
N SER A 179 20.01 -17.68 -4.13
CA SER A 179 21.28 -18.25 -4.60
C SER A 179 22.23 -18.65 -3.47
N ALA A 180 21.89 -18.32 -2.23
CA ALA A 180 22.75 -18.55 -1.08
C ALA A 180 22.84 -20.04 -0.71
N HIS A 181 24.04 -20.48 -0.33
CA HIS A 181 24.30 -21.87 0.01
C HIS A 181 23.89 -22.20 1.45
N ILE A 182 23.05 -23.24 1.62
CA ILE A 182 22.65 -23.77 2.93
C ILE A 182 23.32 -25.12 3.13
N GLU A 183 24.26 -25.19 4.07
CA GLU A 183 25.09 -26.34 4.40
C GLU A 183 24.77 -26.81 5.83
N ILE A 184 24.18 -28.00 5.98
CA ILE A 184 23.80 -28.57 7.28
C ILE A 184 24.27 -30.02 7.36
N GLU A 185 25.41 -30.25 7.99
CA GLU A 185 26.12 -31.55 7.96
C GLU A 185 26.70 -31.95 9.32
N ASP A 186 26.88 -33.25 9.58
CA ASP A 186 27.59 -33.79 10.75
C ASP A 186 27.19 -33.23 12.14
N ASN A 187 25.94 -32.80 12.28
CA ASN A 187 25.39 -32.36 13.58
C ASN A 187 24.95 -33.57 14.43
N GLY A 188 24.45 -33.30 15.63
CA GLY A 188 24.06 -34.29 16.63
C GLY A 188 23.03 -35.29 16.10
N PRO A 189 22.73 -36.34 16.87
CA PRO A 189 21.94 -37.47 16.40
C PRO A 189 20.73 -36.93 15.65
N LYS A 190 20.63 -37.25 14.35
CA LYS A 190 19.41 -36.99 13.57
C LYS A 190 18.31 -37.49 14.46
N LEU A 191 17.46 -36.60 15.00
CA LEU A 191 16.35 -36.96 15.85
C LEU A 191 15.70 -38.14 15.15
N THR A 192 15.94 -39.35 15.67
CA THR A 192 15.52 -40.59 15.05
C THR A 192 14.05 -40.63 15.31
N LYS A 193 13.31 -39.92 14.44
CA LYS A 193 11.86 -39.76 14.38
C LYS A 193 11.26 -40.42 15.61
N THR A 194 11.23 -39.70 16.74
CA THR A 194 10.58 -40.22 17.96
C THR A 194 9.30 -40.85 17.47
N VAL A 195 9.13 -42.16 17.67
CA VAL A 195 7.94 -42.85 17.16
C VAL A 195 6.79 -42.29 17.96
N CYS A 196 6.22 -41.22 17.43
CA CYS A 196 5.08 -40.56 18.01
C CYS A 196 3.93 -41.56 18.00
N ALA A 197 3.00 -41.38 18.92
CA ALA A 197 1.77 -42.13 18.85
C ALA A 197 1.08 -41.87 17.48
N PRO A 198 0.42 -42.88 16.88
CA PRO A 198 -0.17 -42.77 15.53
C PRO A 198 -1.14 -41.60 15.33
N GLN A 199 -1.76 -41.12 16.41
CA GLN A 199 -2.68 -39.99 16.46
C GLN A 199 -2.00 -38.62 16.43
N CYS A 200 -0.68 -38.54 16.61
CA CYS A 200 0.04 -37.28 16.47
C CYS A 200 0.21 -36.93 14.99
N ASN A 201 0.22 -35.64 14.66
CA ASN A 201 0.52 -35.12 13.33
C ASN A 201 2.02 -35.17 12.97
N GLY A 202 2.70 -36.25 13.37
CA GLY A 202 4.12 -36.50 13.10
C GLY A 202 5.13 -35.81 14.00
N ARG A 203 4.68 -35.00 14.98
CA ARG A 203 5.52 -34.28 15.95
C ARG A 203 5.06 -34.56 17.38
N CYS A 204 6.01 -34.82 18.27
CA CYS A 204 5.73 -35.16 19.67
C CYS A 204 6.96 -34.85 20.55
N PHE A 205 6.70 -34.62 21.82
CA PHE A 205 7.73 -34.48 22.87
C PHE A 205 7.86 -35.76 23.72
N GLY A 206 7.10 -36.80 23.36
CA GLY A 206 7.15 -38.12 23.97
C GLY A 206 6.39 -39.18 23.15
N ARG A 207 6.24 -40.38 23.69
CA ARG A 207 5.67 -41.55 22.98
C ARG A 207 4.17 -41.72 23.22
N ASN A 208 3.61 -41.05 24.23
CA ASN A 208 2.22 -41.22 24.60
C ASN A 208 1.27 -40.40 23.69
N PRO A 209 0.00 -40.84 23.56
CA PRO A 209 -1.07 -40.06 22.95
C PRO A 209 -1.16 -38.60 23.38
N SER A 210 -0.88 -38.32 24.64
CA SER A 210 -0.97 -37.00 25.27
C SER A 210 0.25 -36.12 25.03
N GLU A 211 1.30 -36.67 24.41
CA GLU A 211 2.60 -36.01 24.21
C GLU A 211 2.79 -35.56 22.76
N CYS A 212 1.68 -35.37 22.04
CA CYS A 212 1.69 -34.79 20.71
C CYS A 212 1.91 -33.28 20.78
N CYS A 213 2.64 -32.73 19.81
CA CYS A 213 2.76 -31.28 19.66
C CYS A 213 1.49 -30.68 19.06
N HIS A 214 1.28 -29.39 19.31
CA HIS A 214 0.27 -28.62 18.61
C HIS A 214 0.51 -28.63 17.09
N ASN A 215 -0.56 -28.56 16.30
CA ASN A 215 -0.50 -28.66 14.83
C ASN A 215 0.27 -27.51 14.17
N GLU A 216 0.31 -26.37 14.85
CA GLU A 216 1.02 -25.17 14.41
C GLU A 216 2.49 -25.13 14.86
N CYS A 217 3.00 -26.15 15.57
CA CYS A 217 4.41 -26.23 15.92
C CYS A 217 5.24 -26.78 14.75
N ALA A 218 6.32 -26.12 14.35
CA ALA A 218 7.33 -26.63 13.43
C ALA A 218 8.50 -27.30 14.17
N GLY A 219 9.03 -28.39 13.60
CA GLY A 219 10.13 -29.18 14.16
C GLY A 219 9.71 -30.05 15.36
N GLY A 220 9.30 -29.43 16.46
CA GLY A 220 8.92 -30.08 17.71
C GLY A 220 8.37 -29.10 18.75
N CYS A 221 8.21 -29.56 19.98
CA CYS A 221 7.64 -28.79 21.09
C CYS A 221 8.17 -29.29 22.44
N MET A 222 7.98 -28.51 23.49
CA MET A 222 8.22 -28.91 24.89
C MET A 222 6.94 -29.35 25.62
N GLY A 223 5.79 -29.15 24.99
CA GLY A 223 4.48 -29.39 25.56
C GLY A 223 3.39 -29.37 24.48
N PRO A 224 2.13 -29.64 24.86
CA PRO A 224 1.04 -29.80 23.90
C PRO A 224 0.44 -28.48 23.38
N LEU A 225 0.76 -27.33 24.00
CA LEU A 225 0.15 -26.05 23.67
C LEU A 225 0.84 -25.38 22.47
N GLU A 226 0.13 -24.48 21.80
CA GLU A 226 0.68 -23.65 20.72
C GLU A 226 1.78 -22.67 21.17
N SER A 227 1.95 -22.45 22.48
CA SER A 227 3.04 -21.66 23.07
C SER A 227 4.31 -22.47 23.32
N ASP A 228 4.22 -23.81 23.30
CA ASP A 228 5.32 -24.69 23.70
C ASP A 228 6.15 -25.14 22.48
N CYS A 229 5.86 -24.57 21.31
CA CYS A 229 6.52 -24.90 20.06
C CYS A 229 7.97 -24.39 20.03
N PHE A 230 8.89 -25.16 19.45
CA PHE A 230 10.24 -24.67 19.18
C PHE A 230 10.26 -23.55 18.12
N ALA A 231 9.38 -23.66 17.13
CA ALA A 231 9.15 -22.67 16.10
C ALA A 231 7.70 -22.78 15.61
N CYS A 232 7.17 -21.70 15.02
CA CYS A 232 5.84 -21.72 14.42
C CYS A 232 5.88 -22.22 12.98
N LYS A 233 4.90 -23.04 12.62
CA LYS A 233 4.69 -23.53 11.25
C LYS A 233 4.24 -22.40 10.32
N ASN A 234 3.37 -21.52 10.80
CA ASN A 234 2.79 -20.42 10.03
C ASN A 234 3.18 -19.07 10.67
N PHE A 235 2.43 -18.62 11.69
CA PHE A 235 2.66 -17.31 12.30
C PHE A 235 2.87 -17.39 13.81
N ASN A 236 3.80 -16.58 14.31
CA ASN A 236 3.96 -16.32 15.74
C ASN A 236 3.14 -15.09 16.13
N ASN A 237 2.15 -15.29 16.99
CA ASN A 237 1.34 -14.24 17.59
C ASN A 237 1.73 -14.08 19.07
N SER A 238 2.72 -13.24 19.34
CA SER A 238 3.16 -12.92 20.72
C SER A 238 3.53 -14.16 21.56
N GLY A 239 4.18 -15.14 20.93
CA GLY A 239 4.64 -16.39 21.54
C GLY A 239 3.74 -17.59 21.26
N SER A 240 2.52 -17.40 20.76
CA SER A 240 1.60 -18.50 20.38
C SER A 240 1.60 -18.74 18.88
N CYS A 241 1.78 -19.98 18.45
CA CYS A 241 1.77 -20.34 17.04
C CYS A 241 0.35 -20.48 16.49
N VAL A 242 0.00 -19.65 15.50
CA VAL A 242 -1.34 -19.58 14.90
C VAL A 242 -1.27 -19.81 13.40
N ALA A 243 -2.34 -20.39 12.85
CA ALA A 243 -2.47 -20.63 11.42
C ALA A 243 -2.66 -19.33 10.61
N GLN A 244 -3.33 -18.33 11.19
CA GLN A 244 -3.58 -17.02 10.60
C GLN A 244 -3.54 -15.94 11.68
N CYS A 245 -3.08 -14.75 11.34
CA CYS A 245 -3.13 -13.61 12.26
C CYS A 245 -4.60 -13.17 12.51
N PRO A 246 -4.90 -12.60 13.70
CA PRO A 246 -6.21 -12.03 14.00
C PRO A 246 -6.72 -11.10 12.88
N GLN A 247 -7.82 -11.50 12.23
CA GLN A 247 -8.38 -10.78 11.08
C GLN A 247 -8.75 -9.34 11.40
N THR A 248 -8.68 -8.46 10.41
CA THR A 248 -8.99 -7.02 10.54
C THR A 248 -10.48 -6.74 10.73
N VAL A 249 -11.33 -7.67 10.32
CA VAL A 249 -12.78 -7.63 10.48
C VAL A 249 -13.30 -8.92 11.09
N ILE A 250 -14.35 -8.82 11.90
CA ILE A 250 -15.05 -9.94 12.53
C ILE A 250 -16.54 -9.81 12.24
N TYR A 251 -17.24 -10.93 12.11
CA TYR A 251 -18.68 -10.93 11.92
C TYR A 251 -19.37 -10.68 13.25
N ASN A 252 -20.10 -9.57 13.38
CA ASN A 252 -20.89 -9.29 14.56
C ASN A 252 -22.28 -9.94 14.43
N ARG A 253 -22.54 -10.88 15.33
CA ARG A 253 -23.77 -11.66 15.41
C ARG A 253 -25.03 -10.80 15.57
N ASN A 254 -24.95 -9.67 16.25
CA ASN A 254 -26.11 -8.84 16.58
C ASN A 254 -26.48 -7.90 15.42
N THR A 255 -25.47 -7.43 14.68
CA THR A 255 -25.65 -6.47 13.58
C THR A 255 -25.69 -7.14 12.21
N PHE A 256 -25.34 -8.43 12.12
CA PHE A 256 -25.28 -9.23 10.90
C PHE A 256 -24.33 -8.65 9.85
N LYS A 257 -23.26 -8.01 10.31
CA LYS A 257 -22.28 -7.29 9.48
C LYS A 257 -20.85 -7.62 9.89
N MET A 258 -19.93 -7.46 8.96
CA MET A 258 -18.50 -7.44 9.25
C MET A 258 -18.14 -6.11 9.91
N GLU A 259 -17.53 -6.16 11.08
CA GLU A 259 -17.12 -5.01 11.87
C GLU A 259 -15.61 -5.04 12.15
N PRO A 260 -14.95 -3.89 12.32
CA PRO A 260 -13.53 -3.85 12.64
C PRO A 260 -13.21 -4.64 13.92
N ASN A 261 -12.22 -5.52 13.86
CA ASN A 261 -11.77 -6.29 15.00
C ASN A 261 -10.80 -5.45 15.86
N PRO A 262 -11.10 -5.20 17.16
CA PRO A 262 -10.20 -4.45 18.03
C PRO A 262 -8.88 -5.18 18.30
N ASN A 263 -8.86 -6.51 18.18
CA ASN A 263 -7.67 -7.34 18.36
C ASN A 263 -6.96 -7.67 17.04
N ALA A 264 -7.28 -6.93 15.96
CA ALA A 264 -6.68 -7.14 14.65
C ALA A 264 -5.15 -7.03 14.72
N LYS A 265 -4.48 -7.94 14.02
CA LYS A 265 -3.04 -7.86 13.76
C LYS A 265 -2.77 -8.16 12.29
N TYR A 266 -1.73 -7.52 11.77
CA TYR A 266 -1.27 -7.69 10.41
C TYR A 266 -0.19 -8.77 10.34
N GLN A 267 -0.22 -9.53 9.26
CA GLN A 267 0.86 -10.44 8.91
C GLN A 267 2.10 -9.64 8.48
N TYR A 268 3.24 -9.90 9.10
CA TYR A 268 4.53 -9.40 8.69
C TYR A 268 5.53 -10.56 8.70
N GLY A 269 5.88 -11.09 7.52
CA GLY A 269 6.64 -12.33 7.43
C GLY A 269 5.92 -13.49 8.13
N SER A 270 6.60 -14.13 9.09
CA SER A 270 6.08 -15.23 9.93
C SER A 270 5.58 -14.77 11.31
N ILE A 271 5.29 -13.47 11.50
CA ILE A 271 4.78 -12.93 12.78
C ILE A 271 3.51 -12.07 12.60
N CYS A 272 2.76 -11.92 13.69
CA CYS A 272 1.59 -11.03 13.75
C CYS A 272 1.90 -9.74 14.52
N VAL A 273 1.76 -8.59 13.87
CA VAL A 273 2.05 -7.25 14.43
C VAL A 273 0.80 -6.38 14.51
N SER A 274 0.66 -5.57 15.55
CA SER A 274 -0.48 -4.64 15.67
C SER A 274 -0.38 -3.44 14.72
N GLN A 275 0.84 -3.08 14.32
CA GLN A 275 1.14 -1.99 13.40
C GLN A 275 2.26 -2.43 12.45
N CYS A 276 2.13 -2.09 11.17
CA CYS A 276 3.19 -2.33 10.21
C CYS A 276 4.41 -1.44 10.49
N PRO A 277 5.63 -1.90 10.19
CA PRO A 277 6.83 -1.07 10.31
C PRO A 277 6.76 0.20 9.43
N PRO A 278 7.56 1.26 9.71
CA PRO A 278 7.42 2.59 9.09
C PRO A 278 7.47 2.64 7.56
N ASN A 279 8.16 1.70 6.93
CA ASN A 279 8.34 1.62 5.47
C ASN A 279 7.40 0.61 4.79
N PHE A 280 6.43 0.06 5.54
CA PHE A 280 5.46 -0.89 5.03
C PHE A 280 4.05 -0.27 4.99
N VAL A 281 3.25 -0.76 4.06
CA VAL A 281 1.88 -0.34 3.83
C VAL A 281 0.96 -1.53 4.11
N VAL A 282 -0.20 -1.27 4.70
CA VAL A 282 -1.21 -2.31 4.94
C VAL A 282 -1.94 -2.63 3.63
N HIS A 283 -1.88 -3.88 3.19
CA HIS A 283 -2.76 -4.40 2.14
C HIS A 283 -3.58 -5.56 2.72
N GLU A 284 -4.90 -5.39 2.75
CA GLU A 284 -5.84 -6.32 3.38
C GLU A 284 -5.49 -6.61 4.87
N SER A 285 -4.91 -7.77 5.16
CA SER A 285 -4.48 -8.20 6.50
C SER A 285 -2.96 -8.37 6.62
N SER A 286 -2.18 -7.80 5.70
CA SER A 286 -0.73 -8.01 5.61
C SER A 286 0.04 -6.70 5.42
N CYS A 287 1.29 -6.68 5.87
CA CYS A 287 2.24 -5.60 5.65
C CYS A 287 3.03 -5.86 4.37
N VAL A 288 2.85 -5.04 3.35
CA VAL A 288 3.57 -5.12 2.06
C VAL A 288 4.47 -3.91 1.87
N SER A 289 5.55 -4.06 1.11
CA SER A 289 6.47 -2.96 0.83
C SER A 289 5.88 -1.93 -0.14
N ASN A 290 5.13 -2.40 -1.14
CA ASN A 290 4.45 -1.58 -2.14
C ASN A 290 3.02 -2.10 -2.36
N CYS A 291 2.10 -1.20 -2.71
CA CYS A 291 0.76 -1.59 -3.12
C CYS A 291 0.77 -2.37 -4.44
N PRO A 292 -0.18 -3.31 -4.63
CA PRO A 292 -0.46 -3.91 -5.94
C PRO A 292 -0.74 -2.85 -7.02
N ALA A 293 -0.56 -3.21 -8.29
CA ALA A 293 -0.64 -2.27 -9.41
C ALA A 293 -2.02 -1.62 -9.61
N ASP A 294 -3.08 -2.25 -9.10
CA ASP A 294 -4.47 -1.81 -9.10
C ASP A 294 -4.87 -1.04 -7.83
N ASN A 295 -3.93 -0.82 -6.91
CA ASN A 295 -4.12 -0.11 -5.66
C ASN A 295 -3.19 1.10 -5.54
N THR A 296 -3.60 2.07 -4.73
CA THR A 296 -2.80 3.26 -4.42
C THR A 296 -2.59 3.37 -2.92
N GLU A 297 -1.41 3.87 -2.52
CA GLU A 297 -1.11 4.15 -1.12
C GLU A 297 -1.89 5.39 -0.68
N VAL A 298 -2.73 5.19 0.33
CA VAL A 298 -3.49 6.25 0.98
C VAL A 298 -3.23 6.22 2.48
N GLU A 299 -3.13 7.41 3.06
CA GLU A 299 -2.98 7.55 4.50
C GLU A 299 -4.34 7.83 5.13
N LYS A 300 -4.81 6.93 5.99
CA LYS A 300 -6.10 7.06 6.67
C LYS A 300 -5.94 6.76 8.15
N ASN A 301 -6.30 7.74 8.98
CA ASN A 301 -6.09 7.72 10.44
C ASN A 301 -4.62 7.48 10.83
N GLY A 302 -3.66 8.06 10.08
CA GLY A 302 -2.22 7.91 10.34
C GLY A 302 -1.64 6.54 9.98
N VAL A 303 -2.41 5.67 9.32
CA VAL A 303 -1.93 4.35 8.84
C VAL A 303 -1.95 4.35 7.32
N LYS A 304 -0.79 4.07 6.73
CA LYS A 304 -0.62 3.85 5.29
C LYS A 304 -1.28 2.54 4.89
N ARG A 305 -2.21 2.59 3.95
CA ARG A 305 -2.92 1.42 3.43
C ARG A 305 -3.07 1.50 1.92
N CYS A 306 -3.23 0.33 1.31
CA CYS A 306 -3.51 0.21 -0.10
C CYS A 306 -5.02 0.16 -0.31
N GLU A 307 -5.57 1.14 -1.04
CA GLU A 307 -6.97 1.13 -1.45
C GLU A 307 -7.08 0.91 -2.97
N PRO A 308 -8.09 0.15 -3.44
CA PRO A 308 -8.33 -0.04 -4.87
C PRO A 308 -8.55 1.29 -5.57
N CYS A 309 -7.93 1.45 -6.74
CA CYS A 309 -8.08 2.65 -7.55
C CYS A 309 -9.51 2.72 -8.13
N GLY A 310 -10.13 3.92 -8.12
CA GLY A 310 -11.45 4.18 -8.72
C GLY A 310 -11.43 4.20 -10.26
N GLY A 311 -10.60 3.37 -10.89
CA GLY A 311 -10.16 3.43 -12.28
C GLY A 311 -8.67 3.11 -12.39
N PHE A 312 -7.97 3.76 -13.32
CA PHE A 312 -6.51 3.66 -13.38
C PHE A 312 -5.86 4.31 -12.16
N CYS A 313 -4.83 3.68 -11.61
CA CYS A 313 -4.14 4.21 -10.44
C CYS A 313 -3.47 5.55 -10.73
N PRO A 314 -3.45 6.48 -9.75
CA PRO A 314 -2.86 7.79 -9.95
C PRO A 314 -1.39 7.71 -10.36
N LYS A 315 -1.09 7.99 -11.62
CA LYS A 315 0.26 8.08 -12.16
C LYS A 315 0.53 9.53 -12.56
N ALA A 316 1.50 10.12 -11.88
CA ALA A 316 1.98 11.45 -12.20
C ALA A 316 3.06 11.36 -13.28
N CYS A 317 2.90 12.11 -14.36
CA CYS A 317 3.81 12.13 -15.50
C CYS A 317 4.27 13.55 -15.82
N GLU A 318 5.52 13.69 -16.26
CA GLU A 318 6.08 14.98 -16.65
C GLU A 318 5.41 15.49 -17.94
N GLY A 319 4.93 16.73 -17.91
CA GLY A 319 4.34 17.42 -19.04
C GLY A 319 5.37 17.94 -20.06
N THR A 320 4.92 18.90 -20.86
CA THR A 320 5.76 19.75 -21.72
C THR A 320 6.22 20.99 -20.96
N GLY A 321 7.25 21.65 -21.49
CA GLY A 321 7.80 22.91 -20.95
C GLY A 321 9.29 22.87 -20.62
N SER A 322 9.90 21.69 -20.59
CA SER A 322 11.36 21.51 -20.53
C SER A 322 11.98 21.82 -21.91
N PRO A 323 13.24 22.31 -22.01
CA PRO A 323 13.89 22.61 -23.29
C PRO A 323 13.92 21.41 -24.27
N ASN A 324 13.92 20.19 -23.72
CA ASN A 324 13.91 18.95 -24.49
C ASN A 324 12.49 18.44 -24.82
N ARG A 325 11.43 19.11 -24.34
CA ARG A 325 10.02 18.70 -24.44
C ARG A 325 9.11 19.92 -24.66
N GLU A 326 9.29 20.60 -25.78
CA GLU A 326 8.53 21.82 -26.12
C GLU A 326 7.08 21.55 -26.54
N THR A 327 6.81 20.36 -27.09
CA THR A 327 5.48 19.94 -27.56
C THR A 327 5.33 18.43 -27.37
N VAL A 328 4.10 17.95 -27.30
CA VAL A 328 3.78 16.54 -27.47
C VAL A 328 4.05 16.15 -28.92
N ASP A 329 4.82 15.09 -29.12
CA ASP A 329 5.24 14.62 -30.44
C ASP A 329 5.43 13.09 -30.46
N ALA A 330 5.76 12.53 -31.63
CA ALA A 330 5.90 11.09 -31.82
C ALA A 330 7.02 10.44 -30.97
N SER A 331 7.98 11.22 -30.49
CA SER A 331 9.10 10.71 -29.67
C SER A 331 8.73 10.58 -28.19
N ASN A 332 7.79 11.39 -27.70
CA ASN A 332 7.47 11.47 -26.27
C ASN A 332 6.05 11.01 -25.91
N ILE A 333 5.15 10.82 -26.89
CA ILE A 333 3.74 10.45 -26.65
C ILE A 333 3.58 9.20 -25.77
N ASP A 334 4.43 8.18 -25.96
CA ASP A 334 4.34 6.91 -25.23
C ASP A 334 4.68 7.07 -23.73
N SER A 335 5.35 8.16 -23.34
CA SER A 335 5.60 8.48 -21.92
C SER A 335 4.32 8.84 -21.15
N PHE A 336 3.25 9.19 -21.87
CA PHE A 336 1.95 9.55 -21.29
C PHE A 336 1.01 8.35 -21.09
N ILE A 337 1.44 7.12 -21.41
CA ILE A 337 0.63 5.91 -21.22
C ILE A 337 0.27 5.73 -19.74
N ASN A 338 -1.03 5.56 -19.48
CA ASN A 338 -1.66 5.37 -18.16
C ASN A 338 -1.45 6.54 -17.19
N CYS A 339 -1.15 7.74 -17.69
CA CYS A 339 -1.01 8.93 -16.84
C CYS A 339 -2.39 9.48 -16.46
N THR A 340 -2.59 9.76 -15.17
CA THR A 340 -3.82 10.40 -14.68
C THR A 340 -3.59 11.84 -14.28
N LYS A 341 -2.35 12.20 -13.90
CA LYS A 341 -1.97 13.57 -13.53
C LYS A 341 -0.75 14.02 -14.34
N ILE A 342 -0.87 15.17 -14.98
CA ILE A 342 0.26 15.82 -15.66
C ILE A 342 0.90 16.84 -14.74
N GLN A 343 2.18 16.64 -14.44
CA GLN A 343 3.04 17.59 -13.74
C GLN A 343 3.69 18.51 -14.77
N GLY A 344 3.16 19.73 -14.88
CA GLY A 344 3.55 20.69 -15.90
C GLY A 344 2.41 20.96 -16.88
N SER A 345 2.78 21.32 -18.10
CA SER A 345 1.86 21.76 -19.16
C SER A 345 1.64 20.67 -20.21
N LEU A 346 0.68 20.87 -21.11
CA LEU A 346 0.59 20.11 -22.36
C LEU A 346 0.50 21.08 -23.53
N ASP A 347 1.49 21.03 -24.40
CA ASP A 347 1.62 21.85 -25.60
C ASP A 347 1.45 20.98 -26.85
N PHE A 348 0.54 21.36 -27.74
CA PHE A 348 0.32 20.74 -29.04
C PHE A 348 0.59 21.77 -30.14
N LEU A 349 1.81 21.74 -30.66
CA LEU A 349 2.30 22.67 -31.67
C LEU A 349 2.38 21.99 -33.05
N VAL A 350 2.54 22.80 -34.09
CA VAL A 350 2.65 22.30 -35.48
C VAL A 350 3.82 21.35 -35.64
N THR A 351 4.95 21.61 -34.97
CA THR A 351 6.15 20.75 -34.98
C THR A 351 5.91 19.39 -34.34
N GLY A 352 4.97 19.28 -33.40
CA GLY A 352 4.60 18.01 -32.79
C GLY A 352 3.61 17.22 -33.64
N ILE A 353 2.55 17.88 -34.09
CA ILE A 353 1.47 17.23 -34.85
C ILE A 353 1.92 16.86 -36.27
N LYS A 354 2.55 17.79 -37.00
CA LYS A 354 3.00 17.58 -38.39
C LYS A 354 4.41 17.03 -38.49
N GLY A 355 5.13 16.91 -37.37
CA GLY A 355 6.52 16.46 -37.30
C GLY A 355 7.52 17.62 -37.41
N ASP A 356 8.74 17.34 -36.97
CA ASP A 356 9.86 18.27 -36.93
C ASP A 356 11.04 17.69 -37.70
N SER A 357 11.25 18.18 -38.92
CA SER A 357 12.35 17.74 -39.78
C SER A 357 13.74 18.13 -39.24
N TYR A 358 13.85 19.19 -38.42
CA TYR A 358 15.14 19.60 -37.84
C TYR A 358 15.59 18.64 -36.75
N LYS A 359 14.64 18.17 -35.92
CA LYS A 359 14.88 17.18 -34.85
C LYS A 359 14.71 15.73 -35.32
N ASN A 360 14.44 15.48 -36.61
CA ASN A 360 14.13 14.17 -37.20
C ASN A 360 12.95 13.44 -36.51
N ILE A 361 11.92 14.19 -36.11
CA ILE A 361 10.72 13.65 -35.47
C ILE A 361 9.62 13.52 -36.53
N PRO A 362 9.04 12.32 -36.74
CA PRO A 362 7.95 12.13 -37.69
C PRO A 362 6.66 12.80 -37.19
N ALA A 363 5.68 12.96 -38.09
CA ALA A 363 4.34 13.41 -37.72
C ALA A 363 3.72 12.48 -36.67
N LEU A 364 2.97 13.06 -35.73
CA LEU A 364 2.31 12.29 -34.68
C LEU A 364 1.12 11.52 -35.25
N ASP A 365 1.08 10.22 -34.97
CA ASP A 365 -0.07 9.39 -35.27
C ASP A 365 -1.29 9.84 -34.43
N PRO A 366 -2.41 10.27 -35.06
CA PRO A 366 -3.59 10.75 -34.34
C PRO A 366 -4.18 9.73 -33.36
N GLU A 367 -4.07 8.42 -33.63
CA GLU A 367 -4.62 7.39 -32.75
C GLU A 367 -3.87 7.33 -31.41
N LYS A 368 -2.56 7.64 -31.42
CA LYS A 368 -1.74 7.68 -30.21
C LYS A 368 -2.16 8.78 -29.24
N LEU A 369 -2.92 9.79 -29.66
CA LEU A 369 -3.45 10.81 -28.73
C LEU A 369 -4.45 10.23 -27.72
N ASN A 370 -4.98 9.03 -27.95
CA ASN A 370 -5.89 8.37 -27.01
C ASN A 370 -5.23 8.01 -25.67
N VAL A 371 -3.88 8.07 -25.56
CA VAL A 371 -3.17 7.93 -24.28
C VAL A 371 -3.61 8.97 -23.25
N PHE A 372 -4.12 10.13 -23.69
CA PHE A 372 -4.61 11.17 -22.80
C PHE A 372 -6.01 10.90 -22.24
N SER A 373 -6.69 9.85 -22.69
CA SER A 373 -8.03 9.48 -22.20
C SER A 373 -8.05 9.17 -20.71
N THR A 374 -6.92 8.80 -20.12
CA THR A 374 -6.80 8.54 -18.67
C THR A 374 -6.51 9.80 -17.85
N VAL A 375 -6.16 10.92 -18.48
CA VAL A 375 -5.75 12.15 -17.78
C VAL A 375 -6.94 12.83 -17.13
N GLN A 376 -6.84 13.05 -15.82
CA GLN A 376 -7.85 13.68 -14.97
C GLN A 376 -7.46 15.08 -14.51
N GLU A 377 -6.16 15.37 -14.38
CA GLU A 377 -5.68 16.65 -13.87
C GLU A 377 -4.43 17.13 -14.63
N ILE A 378 -4.41 18.41 -14.98
CA ILE A 378 -3.22 19.12 -15.51
C ILE A 378 -2.80 20.19 -14.50
N SER A 379 -1.53 20.19 -14.09
CA SER A 379 -1.01 21.08 -13.05
C SER A 379 -0.83 22.53 -13.51
N ASP A 380 -0.52 22.74 -14.79
CA ASP A 380 -0.26 24.07 -15.34
C ASP A 380 -1.35 24.46 -16.34
N TYR A 381 -1.05 24.43 -17.64
CA TYR A 381 -1.98 24.82 -18.70
C TYR A 381 -2.06 23.78 -19.83
N LEU A 382 -3.13 23.87 -20.61
CA LEU A 382 -3.32 23.13 -21.86
C LEU A 382 -3.27 24.11 -23.04
N ASN A 383 -2.29 23.96 -23.93
CA ASN A 383 -2.05 24.83 -25.07
C ASN A 383 -2.13 24.03 -26.38
N ILE A 384 -3.17 24.29 -27.17
CA ILE A 384 -3.43 23.62 -28.44
C ILE A 384 -3.41 24.65 -29.56
N GLN A 385 -2.34 24.61 -30.36
CA GLN A 385 -2.13 25.46 -31.55
C GLN A 385 -2.12 24.67 -32.85
N SER A 386 -2.02 23.35 -32.76
CA SER A 386 -2.19 22.41 -33.87
C SER A 386 -2.92 21.17 -33.39
N TRP A 387 -3.74 20.58 -34.25
CA TRP A 387 -4.50 19.37 -33.97
C TRP A 387 -4.63 18.54 -35.26
N PRO A 388 -4.69 17.20 -35.19
CA PRO A 388 -4.88 16.37 -36.38
C PRO A 388 -6.17 16.70 -37.14
N GLU A 389 -6.11 16.63 -38.47
CA GLU A 389 -7.26 16.90 -39.34
C GLU A 389 -8.32 15.80 -39.28
N SER A 390 -7.93 14.58 -38.92
CA SER A 390 -8.84 13.43 -38.74
C SER A 390 -9.71 13.52 -37.48
N LEU A 391 -9.35 14.37 -36.51
CA LEU A 391 -10.05 14.50 -35.23
C LEU A 391 -10.86 15.80 -35.18
N SER A 392 -12.17 15.67 -34.95
CA SER A 392 -13.11 16.80 -34.93
C SER A 392 -13.40 17.37 -33.54
N ASN A 393 -12.82 16.79 -32.49
CA ASN A 393 -12.98 17.22 -31.10
C ASN A 393 -11.76 16.88 -30.24
N LEU A 394 -11.80 17.29 -28.95
CA LEU A 394 -10.76 17.02 -27.95
C LEU A 394 -11.21 15.91 -26.97
N SER A 395 -12.03 14.95 -27.40
CA SER A 395 -12.54 13.88 -26.53
C SER A 395 -11.47 12.94 -25.99
N VAL A 396 -10.23 13.02 -26.51
CA VAL A 396 -9.06 12.39 -25.87
C VAL A 396 -8.82 12.92 -24.46
N PHE A 397 -9.36 14.10 -24.10
CA PHE A 397 -9.37 14.64 -22.73
C PHE A 397 -10.74 14.53 -22.07
N SER A 398 -11.54 13.53 -22.45
CA SER A 398 -12.90 13.29 -21.91
C SER A 398 -12.95 13.18 -20.39
N ASN A 399 -11.91 12.61 -19.77
CA ASN A 399 -11.79 12.43 -18.33
C ASN A 399 -11.07 13.59 -17.61
N LEU A 400 -10.73 14.69 -18.30
CA LEU A 400 -10.04 15.83 -17.70
C LEU A 400 -11.00 16.61 -16.80
N HIS A 401 -10.78 16.56 -15.49
CA HIS A 401 -11.62 17.21 -14.48
C HIS A 401 -11.15 18.61 -14.11
N THR A 402 -9.83 18.78 -13.99
CA THR A 402 -9.23 19.99 -13.41
C THR A 402 -8.00 20.46 -14.19
N ILE A 403 -7.95 21.76 -14.47
CA ILE A 403 -6.73 22.47 -14.88
C ILE A 403 -6.37 23.42 -13.74
N GLN A 404 -5.20 23.23 -13.15
CA GLN A 404 -4.80 23.95 -11.93
C GLN A 404 -4.29 25.37 -12.24
N GLY A 405 -3.60 25.60 -13.36
CA GLY A 405 -3.09 26.92 -13.73
C GLY A 405 -1.95 27.41 -12.83
N ARG A 406 -1.10 26.52 -12.28
CA ARG A 406 0.04 26.92 -11.42
C ARG A 406 1.05 27.77 -12.18
N THR A 407 1.30 27.42 -13.44
CA THR A 407 1.97 28.27 -14.43
C THR A 407 1.00 28.54 -15.59
N LEU A 408 1.20 29.65 -16.32
CA LEU A 408 0.28 30.13 -17.35
C LEU A 408 1.04 30.45 -18.64
N TYR A 409 0.49 30.05 -19.79
CA TYR A 409 1.03 30.44 -21.10
C TYR A 409 0.54 31.84 -21.47
N ARG A 410 1.40 32.85 -21.35
CA ARG A 410 1.05 34.27 -21.61
C ARG A 410 -0.22 34.73 -20.86
N GLY A 411 -0.48 34.17 -19.68
CA GLY A 411 -1.67 34.46 -18.86
C GLY A 411 -2.85 33.50 -19.06
N TYR A 412 -2.76 32.55 -19.99
CA TYR A 412 -3.80 31.57 -20.28
C TYR A 412 -3.55 30.22 -19.61
N SER A 413 -4.60 29.58 -19.12
CA SER A 413 -4.58 28.20 -18.61
C SER A 413 -5.18 27.19 -19.58
N LEU A 414 -6.02 27.65 -20.50
CA LEU A 414 -6.50 26.89 -21.64
C LEU A 414 -6.38 27.77 -22.87
N LEU A 415 -5.56 27.37 -23.83
CA LEU A 415 -5.39 28.05 -25.12
C LEU A 415 -5.80 27.10 -26.24
N LEU A 416 -6.77 27.53 -27.06
CA LEU A 416 -7.19 26.82 -28.27
C LEU A 416 -7.29 27.81 -29.43
N VAL A 417 -6.35 27.73 -30.37
CA VAL A 417 -6.21 28.77 -31.41
C VAL A 417 -6.03 28.20 -32.82
N LYS A 418 -6.81 28.74 -33.77
CA LYS A 418 -6.70 28.46 -35.22
C LYS A 418 -6.75 26.98 -35.62
N ILE A 419 -7.60 26.19 -34.98
CA ILE A 419 -7.81 24.79 -35.33
C ILE A 419 -9.03 24.67 -36.26
N GLU A 420 -8.80 24.35 -37.54
CA GLU A 420 -9.88 24.29 -38.54
C GLU A 420 -10.68 22.97 -38.49
N SER A 421 -10.08 21.86 -38.01
CA SER A 421 -10.75 20.56 -37.94
C SER A 421 -11.78 20.44 -36.81
N LEU A 422 -11.70 21.29 -35.78
CA LEU A 422 -12.57 21.17 -34.60
C LEU A 422 -13.99 21.69 -34.88
N THR A 423 -14.97 20.84 -34.58
CA THR A 423 -16.41 21.16 -34.61
C THR A 423 -17.03 21.23 -33.20
N SER A 424 -16.42 20.55 -32.22
CA SER A 424 -16.84 20.56 -30.82
C SER A 424 -15.63 20.41 -29.88
N LEU A 425 -15.80 20.73 -28.58
CA LEU A 425 -14.71 20.64 -27.60
C LEU A 425 -14.58 19.23 -27.03
N GLY A 426 -15.67 18.61 -26.57
CA GLY A 426 -15.63 17.23 -26.02
C GLY A 426 -15.10 17.10 -24.58
N LEU A 427 -14.87 18.21 -23.88
CA LEU A 427 -14.29 18.25 -22.52
C LEU A 427 -15.36 18.05 -21.42
N HIS A 428 -16.15 16.99 -21.51
CA HIS A 428 -17.37 16.84 -20.70
C HIS A 428 -17.15 16.64 -19.19
N SER A 429 -15.99 16.12 -18.76
CA SER A 429 -15.66 16.01 -17.34
C SER A 429 -15.07 17.27 -16.73
N LEU A 430 -14.81 18.32 -17.53
CA LEU A 430 -14.13 19.52 -17.05
C LEU A 430 -15.02 20.33 -16.11
N GLN A 431 -14.64 20.36 -14.83
CA GLN A 431 -15.41 21.02 -13.78
C GLN A 431 -14.74 22.29 -13.27
N LYS A 432 -13.40 22.34 -13.24
CA LYS A 432 -12.65 23.41 -12.55
C LYS A 432 -11.43 23.87 -13.34
N ILE A 433 -11.28 25.19 -13.44
CA ILE A 433 -10.04 25.86 -13.85
C ILE A 433 -9.64 26.80 -12.71
N ASN A 434 -8.59 26.45 -11.98
CA ASN A 434 -8.26 27.10 -10.72
C ASN A 434 -7.57 28.46 -10.90
N ASP A 435 -6.75 28.63 -11.94
CA ASP A 435 -6.20 29.93 -12.31
C ASP A 435 -6.00 30.05 -13.82
N GLY A 436 -5.82 31.27 -14.31
CA GLY A 436 -5.61 31.59 -15.73
C GLY A 436 -6.87 31.92 -16.53
N ILE A 437 -6.68 32.50 -17.71
CA ILE A 437 -7.75 32.87 -18.65
C ILE A 437 -7.95 31.74 -19.66
N VAL A 438 -9.22 31.45 -20.00
CA VAL A 438 -9.56 30.58 -21.13
C VAL A 438 -9.55 31.40 -22.41
N TYR A 439 -8.78 30.99 -23.40
CA TYR A 439 -8.67 31.67 -24.70
C TYR A 439 -8.99 30.70 -25.84
N ILE A 440 -10.11 30.93 -26.51
CA ILE A 440 -10.58 30.10 -27.63
C ILE A 440 -10.85 31.02 -28.82
N SER A 441 -9.96 31.01 -29.82
CA SER A 441 -10.10 31.93 -30.95
C SER A 441 -9.62 31.40 -32.29
N GLY A 442 -10.36 31.75 -33.35
CA GLY A 442 -9.97 31.47 -34.74
C GLY A 442 -10.32 30.05 -35.20
N ASN A 443 -11.17 29.34 -34.47
CA ASN A 443 -11.62 27.99 -34.82
C ASN A 443 -12.92 28.09 -35.63
N LYS A 444 -12.79 28.19 -36.96
CA LYS A 444 -13.90 28.58 -37.87
C LYS A 444 -15.09 27.62 -37.85
N ASN A 445 -14.87 26.34 -37.58
CA ASN A 445 -15.91 25.31 -37.60
C ASN A 445 -16.45 24.95 -36.20
N LEU A 446 -15.90 25.55 -35.14
CA LEU A 446 -16.18 25.18 -33.76
C LEU A 446 -17.54 25.71 -33.27
N CYS A 447 -18.46 24.79 -33.01
CA CYS A 447 -19.75 25.04 -32.35
C CYS A 447 -19.70 24.66 -30.85
N TYR A 448 -20.82 24.84 -30.13
CA TYR A 448 -21.03 24.50 -28.70
C TYR A 448 -20.23 25.28 -27.65
N HIS A 449 -19.11 25.90 -28.03
CA HIS A 449 -18.20 26.64 -27.14
C HIS A 449 -18.88 27.74 -26.30
N ASN A 450 -20.02 28.24 -26.77
CA ASN A 450 -20.83 29.30 -26.15
C ASN A 450 -21.97 28.79 -25.27
N THR A 451 -22.29 27.50 -25.33
CA THR A 451 -23.33 26.91 -24.48
C THR A 451 -22.82 26.66 -23.05
N VAL A 452 -21.51 26.47 -22.90
CA VAL A 452 -20.86 26.22 -21.62
C VAL A 452 -20.70 27.52 -20.83
N ASN A 453 -21.14 27.52 -19.57
CA ASN A 453 -20.90 28.64 -18.67
C ASN A 453 -19.48 28.61 -18.09
N TRP A 454 -18.52 29.16 -18.85
CA TRP A 454 -17.11 29.27 -18.47
C TRP A 454 -16.85 30.01 -17.15
N THR A 455 -17.70 30.98 -16.80
CA THR A 455 -17.56 31.73 -15.54
C THR A 455 -17.71 30.81 -14.32
N ARG A 456 -18.59 29.79 -14.40
CA ARG A 456 -18.77 28.78 -13.35
C ARG A 456 -17.53 27.91 -13.19
N ILE A 457 -16.92 27.52 -14.31
CA ILE A 457 -15.72 26.66 -14.34
C ILE A 457 -14.50 27.40 -13.73
N GLN A 458 -14.34 28.70 -14.02
CA GLN A 458 -13.22 29.51 -13.52
C GLN A 458 -13.41 30.02 -12.06
N ASN A 459 -14.67 30.20 -11.61
CA ASN A 459 -14.98 30.78 -10.28
C ASN A 459 -15.22 29.75 -9.16
N SER A 460 -14.91 28.47 -9.37
CA SER A 460 -15.14 27.39 -8.39
C SER A 460 -14.20 27.38 -7.16
N GLY A 461 -13.51 28.49 -6.86
CA GLY A 461 -12.54 28.60 -5.77
C GLY A 461 -12.78 29.79 -4.83
N SER A 462 -12.90 29.52 -3.53
CA SER A 462 -13.25 30.42 -2.43
C SER A 462 -12.13 31.36 -1.96
N ARG A 463 -11.53 32.16 -2.86
CA ARG A 463 -10.62 33.26 -2.46
C ARG A 463 -11.16 34.64 -2.88
N PRO A 464 -11.33 35.61 -1.95
CA PRO A 464 -12.01 36.90 -2.22
C PRO A 464 -11.23 37.92 -3.05
N GLN A 465 -10.10 37.56 -3.69
CA GLN A 465 -9.19 38.49 -4.36
C GLN A 465 -8.82 38.10 -5.80
N LYS A 466 -9.67 37.37 -6.53
CA LYS A 466 -9.45 37.17 -7.98
C LYS A 466 -10.00 38.37 -8.76
N ARG A 467 -9.15 39.11 -9.48
CA ARG A 467 -9.60 39.95 -10.60
C ARG A 467 -10.50 39.08 -11.49
N ASN A 468 -11.68 39.57 -11.88
CA ASN A 468 -12.57 38.89 -12.82
C ASN A 468 -11.81 38.54 -14.12
N LYS A 469 -11.25 37.32 -14.20
CA LYS A 469 -10.55 36.81 -15.39
C LYS A 469 -11.60 36.27 -16.36
N GLN A 470 -12.22 37.17 -17.11
CA GLN A 470 -13.23 36.82 -18.11
C GLN A 470 -12.60 35.93 -19.21
N PRO A 471 -13.32 34.91 -19.71
CA PRO A 471 -12.85 34.10 -20.82
C PRO A 471 -12.80 34.93 -22.11
N GLU A 472 -11.76 34.72 -22.92
CA GLU A 472 -11.57 35.37 -24.21
C GLU A 472 -11.95 34.41 -25.34
N ILE A 473 -13.22 34.44 -25.76
CA ILE A 473 -13.76 33.57 -26.80
C ILE A 473 -14.25 34.43 -27.96
N ARG A 474 -13.57 34.36 -29.12
CA ARG A 474 -13.85 35.21 -30.29
C ARG A 474 -13.46 34.55 -31.60
N ASN A 475 -13.97 35.03 -32.73
CA ASN A 475 -13.60 34.56 -34.07
C ASN A 475 -13.75 33.03 -34.25
N ASN A 476 -14.75 32.42 -33.61
CA ASN A 476 -15.19 31.05 -33.86
C ASN A 476 -16.51 31.10 -34.66
N ARG A 477 -17.08 29.94 -34.98
CA ARG A 477 -18.34 29.87 -35.72
C ARG A 477 -19.48 30.60 -35.00
N ALA A 478 -20.31 31.34 -35.74
CA ALA A 478 -21.42 32.09 -35.17
C ALA A 478 -22.55 31.15 -34.68
N LEU A 479 -23.22 31.54 -33.59
CA LEU A 479 -24.26 30.72 -32.95
C LEU A 479 -25.44 30.42 -33.89
N ASP A 480 -25.86 31.41 -34.70
CA ASP A 480 -26.96 31.26 -35.63
C ASP A 480 -26.63 30.32 -36.80
N GLU A 481 -25.37 30.31 -37.26
CA GLU A 481 -24.89 29.36 -38.26
C GLU A 481 -24.85 27.93 -37.71
N CYS A 482 -24.34 27.75 -36.49
CA CYS A 482 -24.37 26.46 -35.81
C CYS A 482 -25.81 25.93 -35.66
N ALA A 483 -26.76 26.79 -35.28
CA ALA A 483 -28.16 26.40 -35.13
C ALA A 483 -28.82 26.00 -36.47
N LYS A 484 -28.48 26.67 -37.59
CA LYS A 484 -28.98 26.32 -38.94
C LYS A 484 -28.56 24.92 -39.38
N GLU A 485 -27.38 24.48 -38.97
CA GLU A 485 -26.86 23.13 -39.26
C GLU A 485 -27.20 22.10 -38.16
N ASN A 486 -28.13 22.44 -37.27
CA ASN A 486 -28.58 21.59 -36.17
C ASN A 486 -27.43 21.17 -35.22
N HIS A 487 -26.42 22.01 -35.07
CA HIS A 487 -25.37 21.86 -34.06
C HIS A 487 -25.81 22.47 -32.72
N VAL A 488 -26.79 21.82 -32.10
CA VAL A 488 -27.40 22.22 -30.83
C VAL A 488 -27.28 21.09 -29.80
N CYS A 489 -27.40 21.43 -28.51
CA CYS A 489 -27.32 20.44 -27.44
C CYS A 489 -28.44 19.41 -27.54
N ASP A 490 -28.16 18.20 -27.05
CA ASP A 490 -29.13 17.12 -27.00
C ASP A 490 -30.37 17.51 -26.16
N PRO A 491 -31.60 17.09 -26.53
CA PRO A 491 -32.82 17.40 -25.78
C PRO A 491 -32.82 16.93 -24.31
N LEU A 492 -31.97 15.95 -23.98
CA LEU A 492 -31.79 15.44 -22.62
C LEU A 492 -30.84 16.31 -21.77
N CYS A 493 -30.11 17.23 -22.40
CA CYS A 493 -29.29 18.21 -21.69
C CYS A 493 -30.17 19.26 -20.99
N SER A 494 -29.70 19.74 -19.84
CA SER A 494 -30.31 20.88 -19.16
C SER A 494 -29.95 22.21 -19.86
N SER A 495 -30.43 23.33 -19.31
CA SER A 495 -30.05 24.68 -19.73
C SER A 495 -28.58 25.05 -19.43
N ASP A 496 -27.82 24.19 -18.75
CA ASP A 496 -26.39 24.42 -18.43
C ASP A 496 -25.46 24.27 -19.65
N GLY A 497 -25.99 23.77 -20.78
CA GLY A 497 -25.25 23.62 -22.04
C GLY A 497 -24.61 22.24 -22.22
N CYS A 498 -23.75 22.14 -23.24
CA CYS A 498 -23.10 20.89 -23.64
C CYS A 498 -21.73 21.13 -24.29
N TRP A 499 -20.89 20.11 -24.26
CA TRP A 499 -19.52 20.14 -24.80
C TRP A 499 -19.43 19.69 -26.26
N GLY A 500 -20.54 19.21 -26.83
CA GLY A 500 -20.66 18.64 -28.16
C GLY A 500 -22.02 17.98 -28.37
N PRO A 501 -22.21 17.25 -29.48
CA PRO A 501 -23.46 16.56 -29.77
C PRO A 501 -23.68 15.30 -28.92
N GLY A 502 -24.94 14.98 -28.68
CA GLY A 502 -25.38 13.75 -28.02
C GLY A 502 -25.48 13.83 -26.48
N PRO A 503 -26.15 12.84 -25.85
CA PRO A 503 -26.55 12.90 -24.45
C PRO A 503 -25.40 12.66 -23.46
N ALA A 504 -24.22 12.25 -23.93
CA ALA A 504 -23.01 12.09 -23.12
C ALA A 504 -22.20 13.39 -22.95
N GLN A 505 -22.51 14.42 -23.75
CA GLN A 505 -21.77 15.69 -23.77
C GLN A 505 -22.47 16.79 -22.94
N CYS A 506 -23.59 16.48 -22.30
CA CYS A 506 -24.32 17.45 -21.49
C CYS A 506 -23.49 17.87 -20.27
N VAL A 507 -23.52 19.16 -19.94
CA VAL A 507 -22.93 19.66 -18.70
C VAL A 507 -23.70 19.14 -17.48
N SER A 508 -25.04 19.08 -17.59
CA SER A 508 -25.91 18.42 -16.62
C SER A 508 -27.17 17.89 -17.33
N CYS A 509 -27.74 16.81 -16.79
CA CYS A 509 -28.91 16.14 -17.36
C CYS A 509 -30.21 16.77 -16.88
N LYS A 510 -31.23 16.78 -17.74
CA LYS A 510 -32.57 17.26 -17.40
C LYS A 510 -33.30 16.35 -16.41
N THR A 511 -33.23 15.05 -16.62
CA THR A 511 -33.94 14.00 -15.88
C THR A 511 -32.96 13.17 -15.05
N TYR A 512 -32.35 12.13 -15.64
CA TYR A 512 -31.46 11.20 -14.96
C TYR A 512 -30.14 11.02 -15.72
N ARG A 513 -29.16 10.44 -15.03
CA ARG A 513 -27.85 10.11 -15.60
C ARG A 513 -27.51 8.64 -15.34
N ARG A 514 -27.12 7.91 -16.39
CA ARG A 514 -26.63 6.53 -16.31
C ARG A 514 -25.21 6.48 -16.87
N GLY A 515 -24.22 6.20 -16.02
CA GLY A 515 -22.82 6.03 -16.45
C GLY A 515 -22.26 7.21 -17.24
N GLY A 516 -22.60 8.45 -16.85
CA GLY A 516 -22.16 9.66 -17.55
C GLY A 516 -23.04 10.10 -18.73
N VAL A 517 -24.06 9.32 -19.12
CA VAL A 517 -24.98 9.65 -20.22
C VAL A 517 -26.34 10.06 -19.69
N CYS A 518 -26.91 11.14 -20.22
CA CYS A 518 -28.27 11.56 -19.86
C CYS A 518 -29.32 10.63 -20.45
N VAL A 519 -30.31 10.25 -19.63
CA VAL A 519 -31.37 9.32 -20.01
C VAL A 519 -32.72 9.83 -19.50
N GLU A 520 -33.79 9.52 -20.23
CA GLU A 520 -35.15 9.92 -19.83
C GLU A 520 -35.56 9.28 -18.51
N ASP A 521 -35.28 7.97 -18.34
CA ASP A 521 -35.67 7.21 -17.16
C ASP A 521 -34.64 6.12 -16.78
N CYS A 522 -34.61 5.77 -15.49
CA CYS A 522 -33.82 4.64 -14.99
C CYS A 522 -34.56 3.31 -15.21
N MET A 523 -33.85 2.19 -15.13
CA MET A 523 -34.41 0.84 -15.27
C MET A 523 -35.12 0.37 -13.99
N PHE A 524 -36.14 1.12 -13.56
CA PHE A 524 -36.91 0.83 -12.35
C PHE A 524 -37.74 -0.46 -12.49
N LEU A 525 -38.48 -0.56 -13.60
CA LEU A 525 -39.48 -1.61 -13.84
C LEU A 525 -39.09 -2.59 -14.95
N THR A 526 -38.16 -2.20 -15.82
CA THR A 526 -37.78 -2.94 -17.02
C THR A 526 -36.27 -3.00 -17.14
N GLY A 527 -35.74 -4.06 -17.77
CA GLY A 527 -34.29 -4.24 -17.95
C GLY A 527 -33.76 -5.45 -17.21
N LYS A 528 -32.60 -5.95 -17.68
CA LYS A 528 -31.92 -7.12 -17.10
C LYS A 528 -31.28 -6.78 -15.75
N MET A 529 -30.68 -5.59 -15.63
CA MET A 529 -30.25 -5.03 -14.35
C MET A 529 -31.27 -3.98 -13.93
N ARG A 530 -31.79 -4.13 -12.71
CA ARG A 530 -32.70 -3.16 -12.11
C ARG A 530 -31.91 -2.05 -11.45
N GLU A 531 -32.41 -0.84 -11.60
CA GLU A 531 -31.78 0.37 -11.11
C GLU A 531 -32.68 1.05 -10.07
N PHE A 532 -32.06 1.88 -9.24
CA PHE A 532 -32.73 2.88 -8.42
C PHE A 532 -32.09 4.24 -8.72
N ALA A 533 -32.78 5.32 -8.39
CA ALA A 533 -32.27 6.67 -8.56
C ALA A 533 -31.78 7.21 -7.21
N THR A 534 -30.56 7.76 -7.19
CA THR A 534 -30.05 8.51 -6.04
C THR A 534 -30.74 9.87 -5.91
N GLU A 535 -30.51 10.56 -4.78
CA GLU A 535 -30.94 11.95 -4.61
C GLU A 535 -30.37 12.89 -5.69
N SER A 536 -29.19 12.57 -6.23
CA SER A 536 -28.55 13.28 -7.34
C SER A 536 -29.09 12.90 -8.73
N ARG A 537 -30.16 12.10 -8.81
CA ARG A 537 -30.76 11.57 -10.05
C ARG A 537 -29.81 10.71 -10.88
N GLU A 538 -28.91 10.01 -10.21
CA GLU A 538 -28.00 9.04 -10.82
C GLU A 538 -28.63 7.65 -10.77
N CYS A 539 -28.73 6.99 -11.93
CA CYS A 539 -29.22 5.63 -12.03
C CYS A 539 -28.13 4.68 -11.57
N MET A 540 -28.34 4.02 -10.44
CA MET A 540 -27.41 3.08 -9.84
C MET A 540 -28.01 1.67 -9.83
N PRO A 541 -27.21 0.62 -10.07
CA PRO A 541 -27.71 -0.75 -10.06
C PRO A 541 -28.12 -1.20 -8.65
N CYS A 542 -29.17 -1.99 -8.56
CA CYS A 542 -29.53 -2.72 -7.35
C CYS A 542 -28.45 -3.75 -6.98
N HIS A 543 -28.37 -4.10 -5.69
CA HIS A 543 -27.49 -5.17 -5.23
C HIS A 543 -27.76 -6.49 -5.97
N ALA A 544 -26.72 -7.26 -6.27
CA ALA A 544 -26.81 -8.50 -7.07
C ALA A 544 -27.72 -9.57 -6.44
N GLN A 545 -27.91 -9.51 -5.12
CA GLN A 545 -28.79 -10.43 -4.38
C GLN A 545 -30.26 -9.98 -4.31
N CYS A 546 -30.63 -8.85 -4.93
CA CYS A 546 -32.02 -8.41 -5.00
C CYS A 546 -32.78 -9.18 -6.09
N LYS A 547 -33.91 -9.80 -5.73
CA LYS A 547 -34.79 -10.50 -6.68
C LYS A 547 -35.56 -9.49 -7.52
N VAL A 548 -35.44 -9.59 -8.84
CA VAL A 548 -36.19 -8.78 -9.80
C VAL A 548 -37.69 -8.88 -9.54
N GLN A 549 -38.36 -7.73 -9.40
CA GLN A 549 -39.80 -7.64 -9.14
C GLN A 549 -40.58 -7.27 -10.42
N GLU A 550 -41.66 -7.97 -10.72
CA GLU A 550 -42.54 -7.63 -11.85
C GLU A 550 -43.48 -6.47 -11.48
N GLY A 551 -43.50 -5.42 -12.31
CA GLY A 551 -44.39 -4.25 -12.13
C GLY A 551 -44.09 -3.39 -10.90
N LYS A 552 -43.00 -3.63 -10.17
CA LYS A 552 -42.56 -2.86 -9.00
C LYS A 552 -41.04 -2.65 -9.02
N GLU A 553 -40.58 -1.68 -8.24
CA GLU A 553 -39.16 -1.45 -7.98
C GLU A 553 -38.53 -2.67 -7.29
N THR A 554 -37.25 -2.91 -7.56
CA THR A 554 -36.52 -4.09 -7.05
C THR A 554 -35.71 -3.78 -5.79
N CYS A 555 -35.24 -2.54 -5.66
CA CYS A 555 -34.50 -2.06 -4.50
C CYS A 555 -34.79 -0.57 -4.26
N ARG A 556 -34.48 -0.09 -3.06
CA ARG A 556 -34.55 1.34 -2.71
C ARG A 556 -33.18 1.99 -2.52
N GLY A 557 -32.11 1.24 -2.74
CA GLY A 557 -30.75 1.67 -2.52
C GLY A 557 -29.73 0.59 -2.89
N PRO A 558 -28.43 0.88 -2.71
CA PRO A 558 -27.36 0.01 -3.20
C PRO A 558 -27.12 -1.22 -2.31
N GLY A 559 -27.59 -1.21 -1.06
CA GLY A 559 -27.30 -2.25 -0.07
C GLY A 559 -28.12 -3.53 -0.23
N ALA A 560 -27.55 -4.65 0.20
CA ALA A 560 -28.23 -5.95 0.24
C ALA A 560 -29.44 -6.00 1.21
N ASP A 561 -29.53 -5.05 2.14
CA ASP A 561 -30.65 -4.82 3.06
C ASP A 561 -31.77 -3.95 2.48
N GLN A 562 -31.54 -3.33 1.32
CA GLN A 562 -32.49 -2.42 0.67
C GLN A 562 -33.22 -3.08 -0.51
N CYS A 563 -33.09 -4.40 -0.65
CA CYS A 563 -33.85 -5.19 -1.60
C CYS A 563 -35.31 -5.31 -1.15
N VAL A 564 -36.25 -5.31 -2.12
CA VAL A 564 -37.66 -5.62 -1.84
C VAL A 564 -37.84 -7.10 -1.48
N ALA A 565 -37.09 -7.98 -2.13
CA ALA A 565 -37.00 -9.40 -1.80
C ALA A 565 -35.62 -9.97 -2.17
N CYS A 566 -35.16 -11.00 -1.46
CA CYS A 566 -33.89 -11.66 -1.73
C CYS A 566 -34.02 -12.69 -2.87
N ALA A 567 -32.98 -12.78 -3.70
CA ALA A 567 -32.91 -13.76 -4.79
C ALA A 567 -32.66 -15.18 -4.27
N SER A 568 -31.78 -15.33 -3.29
CA SER A 568 -31.34 -16.62 -2.74
C SER A 568 -31.73 -16.79 -1.28
N LEU A 569 -30.94 -16.24 -0.34
CA LEU A 569 -31.11 -16.41 1.10
C LEU A 569 -31.11 -15.04 1.80
N GLN A 570 -31.52 -15.04 3.07
CA GLN A 570 -31.54 -13.84 3.91
C GLN A 570 -30.87 -14.10 5.25
N ASP A 571 -29.83 -13.34 5.57
CA ASP A 571 -29.18 -13.33 6.88
C ASP A 571 -29.49 -12.02 7.61
N GLY A 572 -30.32 -12.10 8.65
CA GLY A 572 -30.86 -10.92 9.32
C GLY A 572 -31.63 -10.01 8.35
N PRO A 573 -31.23 -8.73 8.18
CA PRO A 573 -31.82 -7.84 7.19
C PRO A 573 -31.19 -7.98 5.78
N HIS A 574 -30.06 -8.66 5.63
CA HIS A 574 -29.27 -8.67 4.39
C HIS A 574 -29.59 -9.86 3.49
N CYS A 575 -29.74 -9.62 2.18
CA CYS A 575 -29.81 -10.68 1.18
C CYS A 575 -28.42 -11.24 0.86
N VAL A 576 -28.26 -12.56 0.98
CA VAL A 576 -26.97 -13.26 0.81
C VAL A 576 -27.10 -14.44 -0.16
N SER A 577 -26.00 -14.80 -0.82
CA SER A 577 -25.94 -15.96 -1.71
C SER A 577 -25.88 -17.29 -0.95
N SER A 578 -25.22 -17.30 0.21
CA SER A 578 -25.04 -18.43 1.12
C SER A 578 -25.12 -17.94 2.57
N CYS A 579 -25.53 -18.80 3.49
CA CYS A 579 -25.47 -18.46 4.91
C CYS A 579 -24.00 -18.43 5.39
N PRO A 580 -23.67 -17.59 6.39
CA PRO A 580 -22.35 -17.57 6.99
C PRO A 580 -21.84 -18.95 7.41
N GLU A 581 -20.70 -19.35 6.87
CA GLU A 581 -20.05 -20.64 7.13
C GLU A 581 -18.57 -20.37 7.43
N GLY A 582 -18.13 -20.64 8.66
CA GLY A 582 -16.73 -20.48 9.02
C GLY A 582 -16.26 -19.04 9.30
N LEU A 583 -17.17 -18.09 9.58
CA LEU A 583 -16.78 -16.68 9.83
C LEU A 583 -16.29 -16.45 11.26
N MET A 584 -15.21 -15.70 11.45
CA MET A 584 -14.71 -15.34 12.79
C MET A 584 -15.63 -14.31 13.48
N GLY A 585 -16.17 -14.68 14.64
CA GLY A 585 -17.19 -13.93 15.38
C GLY A 585 -16.77 -13.38 16.74
N GLY A 586 -15.49 -13.08 16.94
CA GLY A 586 -14.93 -12.59 18.21
C GLY A 586 -14.78 -13.67 19.29
N GLU A 587 -15.86 -14.40 19.60
CA GLU A 587 -15.89 -15.49 20.60
C GLU A 587 -15.65 -16.89 19.99
N GLY A 588 -15.48 -16.98 18.66
CA GLY A 588 -15.27 -18.24 17.95
C GLY A 588 -15.75 -18.18 16.50
N VAL A 589 -15.76 -19.33 15.84
CA VAL A 589 -16.23 -19.47 14.45
C VAL A 589 -17.75 -19.56 14.42
N ILE A 590 -18.40 -18.81 13.51
CA ILE A 590 -19.84 -18.75 13.34
C ILE A 590 -20.26 -19.59 12.14
N TYR A 591 -21.23 -20.47 12.39
CA TYR A 591 -21.91 -21.29 11.39
C TYR A 591 -23.41 -21.01 11.43
N LYS A 592 -24.00 -20.84 10.24
CA LYS A 592 -25.44 -20.66 10.04
C LYS A 592 -25.92 -21.56 8.91
N TYR A 593 -27.16 -22.03 9.03
CA TYR A 593 -27.83 -22.85 8.03
C TYR A 593 -29.15 -22.20 7.57
N PRO A 594 -29.58 -22.42 6.31
CA PRO A 594 -30.83 -21.89 5.82
C PRO A 594 -32.03 -22.72 6.30
N ASN A 595 -33.07 -22.05 6.80
CA ASN A 595 -34.35 -22.69 7.12
C ASN A 595 -35.22 -22.89 5.85
N LYS A 596 -36.40 -23.50 6.01
CA LYS A 596 -37.35 -23.75 4.90
C LYS A 596 -37.83 -22.50 4.17
N ARG A 597 -37.69 -21.32 4.78
CA ARG A 597 -38.05 -20.01 4.20
C ARG A 597 -36.84 -19.27 3.61
N GLY A 598 -35.67 -19.91 3.57
CA GLY A 598 -34.43 -19.31 3.07
C GLY A 598 -33.78 -18.30 4.01
N ARG A 599 -34.12 -18.31 5.31
CA ARG A 599 -33.50 -17.43 6.32
C ARG A 599 -32.39 -18.16 7.05
N CYS A 600 -31.26 -17.50 7.26
CA CYS A 600 -30.10 -18.06 7.94
C CYS A 600 -30.31 -18.08 9.46
N GLU A 601 -30.29 -19.27 10.04
CA GLU A 601 -30.38 -19.54 11.47
C GLU A 601 -29.05 -20.09 11.98
N GLN A 602 -28.78 -19.94 13.27
CA GLN A 602 -27.50 -20.37 13.84
C GLN A 602 -27.45 -21.87 14.07
N CYS A 603 -26.29 -22.44 13.76
CA CYS A 603 -25.98 -23.79 14.18
C CYS A 603 -25.88 -23.87 15.71
N HIS A 604 -26.07 -25.08 16.22
CA HIS A 604 -25.87 -25.35 17.64
C HIS A 604 -24.40 -25.13 18.01
N ILE A 605 -24.11 -24.70 19.25
CA ILE A 605 -22.73 -24.37 19.70
C ILE A 605 -21.74 -25.54 19.57
N ASN A 606 -22.24 -26.77 19.55
CA ASN A 606 -21.42 -27.99 19.39
C ASN A 606 -21.07 -28.30 17.93
N CYS A 607 -21.67 -27.62 16.95
CA CYS A 607 -21.40 -27.80 15.52
C CYS A 607 -20.19 -26.95 15.11
N THR A 608 -18.99 -27.39 15.47
CA THR A 608 -17.74 -26.66 15.22
C THR A 608 -17.24 -26.74 13.78
N GLN A 609 -17.96 -27.44 12.88
CA GLN A 609 -17.61 -27.61 11.47
C GLN A 609 -18.77 -27.32 10.50
N GLY A 610 -19.87 -26.72 10.97
CA GLY A 610 -21.08 -26.50 10.17
C GLY A 610 -22.22 -27.42 10.58
#